data_AF-A0A2A2S7R2-F1
#
_entry.id   AF-A0A2A2S7R2-F1
#
_cell.length_a   1.000
_cell.length_b   1.000
_cell.length_c   1.000
_cell.angle_alpha   90.00
_cell.angle_beta   90.00
_cell.angle_gamma   90.00
#
_symmetry.space_group_name_H-M   'P 1'
#
loop_
_entity.id
_entity.type
_entity.pdbx_description
1 polymer ?
#
loop_
_entity_poly.entity_id
_entity_poly.type
_entity_poly.pdbx_seq_one_letter_code
_entity_poly.pdbx_strand_id
1 'polypeptide(L)' 'MSSGRGKFFYLYLIGGTVALILLLYSLTTAYPNINHGGALFYIIPTLALYYMAYKTYHVKKDGELM' A
#
# COMPACT_ATOMS: atom_id res chain seq x y z
N MET A 1 -16.51 -22.49 1.43
CA MET A 1 -16.87 -21.06 1.57
C MET A 1 -15.57 -20.25 1.50
N SER A 2 -15.21 -19.73 0.32
CA SER A 2 -13.92 -19.03 0.09
C SER A 2 -13.97 -17.67 0.78
N SER A 3 -13.28 -17.55 1.91
CA SER A 3 -13.17 -16.32 2.68
C SER A 3 -12.42 -15.29 1.83
N GLY A 4 -13.15 -14.29 1.31
CA GLY A 4 -12.67 -13.31 0.32
C GLY A 4 -11.45 -12.47 0.71
N ARG A 5 -10.88 -12.64 1.90
CA ARG A 5 -9.74 -11.87 2.42
C ARG A 5 -8.42 -12.15 1.68
N GLY A 6 -8.20 -13.37 1.19
CA GLY A 6 -6.98 -13.72 0.43
C GLY A 6 -6.97 -13.19 -1.02
N LYS A 7 -8.15 -12.86 -1.58
CA LYS A 7 -8.28 -12.39 -2.98
C LYS A 7 -7.79 -10.96 -3.19
N PHE A 8 -7.83 -10.12 -2.15
CA PHE A 8 -7.49 -8.69 -2.28
C PHE A 8 -6.01 -8.38 -2.04
N PHE A 9 -5.16 -9.37 -1.76
CA PHE A 9 -3.73 -9.16 -1.55
C PHE A 9 -3.08 -8.37 -2.69
N TYR A 10 -3.27 -8.82 -3.93
CA TYR A 10 -2.70 -8.15 -5.10
C TYR A 10 -3.27 -6.74 -5.29
N LEU A 11 -4.53 -6.50 -4.93
CA LEU A 11 -5.12 -5.17 -5.01
C LEU A 11 -4.44 -4.19 -4.03
N TYR A 12 -4.21 -4.62 -2.79
CA TYR A 12 -3.50 -3.79 -1.81
C TYR A 12 -2.03 -3.63 -2.14
N LEU A 13 -1.38 -4.67 -2.67
CA LEU A 13 0.02 -4.61 -3.08
C LEU A 13 0.21 -3.65 -4.26
N ILE A 14 -0.55 -3.83 -5.35
CA ILE A 14 -0.49 -2.97 -6.54
C ILE A 14 -0.88 -1.54 -6.17
N GLY A 15 -1.95 -1.37 -5.40
CA GLY A 15 -2.37 -0.05 -4.91
C GLY A 15 -1.29 0.63 -4.08
N GLY A 16 -0.66 -0.09 -3.15
CA GLY A 16 0.45 0.42 -2.33
C GLY A 16 1.66 0.80 -3.18
N THR A 17 1.99 0.02 -4.21
CA THR A 17 3.08 0.35 -5.14
C THR A 17 2.79 1.59 -5.96
N VAL A 18 1.58 1.73 -6.51
CA VAL A 18 1.18 2.94 -7.25
C VAL A 18 1.20 4.17 -6.33
N ALA A 19 0.68 4.06 -5.11
CA ALA A 19 0.69 5.14 -4.13
C ALA A 19 2.12 5.55 -3.74
N LEU A 20 3.03 4.59 -3.58
CA LEU A 20 4.44 4.84 -3.32
C LEU A 20 5.13 5.57 -4.48
N ILE A 21 4.85 5.19 -5.73
CA ILE A 21 5.40 5.87 -6.91
C ILE A 21 4.92 7.33 -6.93
N LEU A 22 3.64 7.59 -6.66
CA LEU A 22 3.10 8.95 -6.60
C LEU A 22 3.71 9.77 -5.47
N LEU A 23 3.94 9.16 -4.30
CA LEU A 23 4.64 9.77 -3.18
C LEU A 23 6.05 10.20 -3.59
N LEU A 24 6.82 9.28 -4.19
CA LEU A 24 8.19 9.54 -4.65
C LEU A 24 8.22 10.63 -5.72
N TYR A 25 7.32 10.55 -6.70
CA TYR A 25 7.16 11.58 -7.72
C TYR A 25 6.92 12.95 -7.08
N SER A 26 5.95 13.06 -6.16
CA SER A 26 5.64 14.30 -5.44
C SER A 26 6.85 14.84 -4.66
N LEU A 27 7.64 13.98 -4.01
CA LEU A 27 8.85 14.38 -3.28
C LEU A 27 9.92 14.91 -4.24
N THR A 28 10.16 14.23 -5.36
CA THR A 28 11.18 14.63 -6.34
C THR A 28 10.82 15.92 -7.07
N THR A 29 9.55 16.13 -7.42
CA THR A 29 9.10 17.34 -8.13
C THR A 29 8.96 18.55 -7.21
N ALA A 30 8.72 18.33 -5.91
CA ALA A 30 8.61 19.42 -4.94
C ALA A 30 9.98 19.91 -4.44
N TYR A 31 11.08 19.22 -4.74
CA TYR A 31 12.40 19.65 -4.29
C TYR A 31 12.82 20.97 -4.95
N PRO A 32 13.36 21.96 -4.19
CA PRO A 32 13.71 21.89 -2.77
C PRO A 32 12.58 22.28 -1.80
N ASN A 33 11.46 22.84 -2.28
CA ASN A 33 10.36 23.31 -1.45
C ASN A 33 9.30 22.22 -1.18
N ILE A 34 9.66 21.26 -0.32
CA ILE A 34 8.81 20.11 0.01
C ILE A 34 7.60 20.56 0.84
N ASN A 35 6.40 20.37 0.30
CA ASN A 35 5.16 20.56 1.06
C ASN A 35 4.89 19.35 1.96
N HIS A 36 5.27 19.44 3.23
CA HIS A 36 5.09 18.38 4.22
C HIS A 36 3.62 17.97 4.42
N GLY A 37 2.67 18.92 4.34
CA GLY A 37 1.24 18.62 4.45
C GLY A 37 0.74 17.78 3.28
N GLY A 38 1.18 18.11 2.06
CA GLY A 38 0.91 17.31 0.87
C GLY A 38 1.56 15.92 0.94
N ALA A 39 2.79 15.82 1.44
CA ALA A 39 3.49 14.55 1.58
C ALA A 39 2.74 13.57 2.52
N LEU A 40 2.20 14.05 3.64
CA LEU A 40 1.42 13.22 4.57
C LEU A 40 0.18 12.60 3.91
N PHE A 41 -0.48 13.33 3.01
CA PHE A 41 -1.63 12.83 2.27
C PHE A 41 -1.30 11.60 1.41
N TYR A 42 -0.06 11.50 0.90
CA TYR A 42 0.40 10.34 0.15
C TYR A 42 1.01 9.25 1.05
N ILE A 43 1.68 9.63 2.14
CA ILE A 43 2.31 8.68 3.08
C ILE A 43 1.27 7.79 3.75
N ILE A 44 0.20 8.38 4.30
CA ILE A 44 -0.83 7.67 5.06
C ILE A 44 -1.49 6.53 4.24
N PRO A 45 -2.06 6.78 3.05
CA PRO A 45 -2.67 5.72 2.25
C PRO A 45 -1.65 4.71 1.74
N THR A 46 -0.41 5.12 1.42
CA THR A 46 0.66 4.19 1.02
C THR A 46 0.96 3.18 2.13
N LEU A 47 1.14 3.65 3.36
CA LEU A 47 1.37 2.80 4.52
C LEU A 47 0.16 1.90 4.81
N ALA A 48 -1.06 2.44 4.75
CA ALA A 48 -2.28 1.68 4.97
C ALA A 48 -2.45 0.55 3.95
N LEU A 49 -2.18 0.80 2.68
CA LEU A 49 -2.26 -0.20 1.60
C LEU A 49 -1.22 -1.30 1.79
N TYR A 50 0.03 -0.96 2.09
CA TYR A 50 1.05 -1.97 2.38
C TYR A 50 0.76 -2.76 3.66
N TYR A 51 0.21 -2.13 4.70
CA TYR A 51 -0.22 -2.83 5.90
C TYR A 51 -1.35 -3.84 5.60
N MET A 52 -2.34 -3.44 4.80
CA MET A 52 -3.40 -4.35 4.36
C MET A 52 -2.86 -5.48 3.47
N ALA A 53 -1.90 -5.19 2.59
CA ALA A 53 -1.22 -6.20 1.78
C ALA A 53 -0.50 -7.22 2.69
N TYR A 54 0.26 -6.75 3.68
CA TYR A 54 0.92 -7.63 4.65
C TYR A 54 -0.09 -8.52 5.40
N LYS A 55 -1.15 -7.92 5.94
CA LYS A 55 -2.17 -8.67 6.68
C LYS A 55 -2.88 -9.71 5.81
N THR A 56 -3.20 -9.38 4.57
CA THR A 56 -3.85 -10.31 3.64
C THR A 56 -2.92 -11.38 3.12
N TYR A 57 -1.63 -11.09 2.98
CA TYR A 57 -0.60 -12.09 2.66
C TYR A 57 -0.51 -13.18 3.72
N HIS A 58 -0.47 -12.80 5.00
CA HIS A 58 -0.45 -13.77 6.10
C HIS A 58 -1.71 -14.64 6.12
N VAL A 59 -2.89 -14.06 5.91
CA VAL A 59 -4.14 -14.81 5.81
C VAL A 59 -4.16 -15.75 4.61
N LYS A 60 -3.60 -15.34 3.46
CA LYS A 60 -3.47 -16.21 2.28
C LYS A 60 -2.53 -17.38 2.58
N LYS A 61 -1.36 -17.09 3.13
CA LYS A 61 -0.33 -18.09 3.44
C LYS A 61 -0.81 -19.14 4.45
N ASP A 62 -1.51 -18.72 5.50
CA ASP A 62 -2.07 -19.64 6.49
C ASP A 62 -3.18 -20.53 5.91
N GLY A 63 -3.87 -20.08 4.86
CA GLY A 63 -4.87 -20.87 4.12
C GLY A 63 -4.29 -21.79 3.05
N GLU A 64 -3.06 -21.53 2.58
CA GLU A 64 -2.31 -22.44 1.68
C GLU A 64 -1.61 -23.57 2.45
N LEU A 65 -1.46 -23.43 3.78
CA LEU A 65 -0.89 -24.43 4.69
C LEU A 65 -1.94 -25.37 5.31
N MET A 66 -3.22 -25.23 4.94
CA MET A 66 -4.31 -26.15 5.28
C MET A 66 -4.65 -27.06 4.09
#